data_AF-A0AAD9IJU9-F1
#
_entry.id   AF-A0AAD9IJU9-F1
#
_cell.length_a   1.000
_cell.length_b   1.000
_cell.length_c   1.000
_cell.angle_alpha   90.00
_cell.angle_beta   90.00
_cell.angle_gamma   90.00
#
_symmetry.space_group_name_H-M   'P 1'
#
loop_
_entity.id
_entity.type
_entity.pdbx_description
1 polymer ?
#
loop_
_entity_poly.entity_id
_entity_poly.type
_entity_poly.pdbx_seq_one_letter_code
_entity_poly.pdbx_strand_id
1 'polypeptide(L)'
;MATRRIPGPRSLWRHGPHPSWAPLILIFVVALVIVHRGQSLVPAPSSFAHRDVLEEASGVIYTAAELEREVQLEREALKPTEAPLQPLFLFVGVLSGRGYRHRRLAVREAWATEATKSGLVETRFVLSQDERTPQVVKELDTYGDIIFIQQRTNYKSILYKTYYILEHAVKHYDVKFVLKTDDDAFVNIGVLIAELRALCINPDCSNERLYVGRMARHSEVLLQHGHKWNNDAFYNHTGLKMYPTYAMGGGYVLGGEVARVVVDMHERMSLKFTPIEDATLGFWLSALDLRVVDHPMFWTWAAPCCFRSPLRRAGRRIITRFVMEPKFEKSVCSTQDPWVILHKIDSPTRMRFVGAKAKNCSGQFDGLSYSLGPWLPPPAHERWAEKFAPRLEWSEKRRQARGADAGDAEADREVETEEWEDYLKAEEESAAAMDKGGVVGKEDQAAAVDTAR
;
A
#
# COMPACT_ATOMS: atom_id res chain seq x y z
N MET A 1 68.79 21.03 29.38
CA MET A 1 69.12 21.22 30.82
C MET A 1 67.95 21.93 31.48
N ALA A 2 67.12 21.18 32.22
CA ALA A 2 66.94 21.27 33.69
C ALA A 2 65.92 22.36 34.09
N THR A 3 64.62 22.01 34.19
CA THR A 3 63.85 21.55 35.38
C THR A 3 63.65 22.63 36.45
N ARG A 4 62.42 23.00 36.83
CA ARG A 4 61.60 22.49 37.98
C ARG A 4 60.48 23.54 38.23
N ARG A 5 59.36 23.35 38.93
CA ARG A 5 58.49 22.26 39.42
C ARG A 5 57.22 22.98 39.96
N ILE A 6 56.10 22.27 39.97
CA ILE A 6 54.74 22.64 40.40
C ILE A 6 54.67 22.86 41.93
N PRO A 7 53.65 23.57 42.46
CA PRO A 7 52.59 22.84 43.18
C PRO A 7 51.15 23.34 42.86
N GLY A 8 50.18 22.41 42.74
CA GLY A 8 48.74 22.73 42.93
C GLY A 8 48.41 22.80 44.43
N PRO A 9 47.15 22.66 44.89
CA PRO A 9 45.84 22.65 44.22
C PRO A 9 44.82 23.63 44.87
N ARG A 10 43.60 23.77 44.34
CA ARG A 10 42.33 23.60 45.09
C ARG A 10 41.07 23.87 44.25
N SER A 11 40.16 22.92 44.40
CA SER A 11 38.79 22.85 43.92
C SER A 11 37.88 23.89 44.60
N LEU A 12 36.92 24.45 43.86
CA LEU A 12 35.69 25.04 44.37
C LEU A 12 34.72 25.36 43.21
N TRP A 13 34.11 24.33 42.64
CA TRP A 13 32.76 24.47 42.09
C TRP A 13 31.90 23.44 42.80
N ARG A 14 31.29 23.90 43.89
CA ARG A 14 30.24 23.15 44.59
C ARG A 14 29.00 23.16 43.70
N HIS A 15 28.52 21.96 43.44
CA HIS A 15 27.15 21.69 43.01
C HIS A 15 26.14 22.42 43.90
N GLY A 16 25.33 23.29 43.30
CA GLY A 16 24.02 23.65 43.80
C GLY A 16 22.98 22.87 42.97
N PRO A 17 21.99 22.20 43.59
CA PRO A 17 20.96 21.51 42.85
C PRO A 17 19.99 22.54 42.27
N HIS A 18 19.91 22.61 40.93
CA HIS A 18 18.75 23.22 40.28
C HIS A 18 17.52 22.33 40.55
N PRO A 19 16.41 22.86 41.11
CA PRO A 19 15.19 22.09 41.23
C PRO A 19 14.60 21.88 39.84
N SER A 20 14.44 20.61 39.49
CA SER A 20 13.75 20.12 38.32
C SER A 20 12.26 20.48 38.40
N TRP A 21 11.79 21.40 37.57
CA TRP A 21 10.37 21.75 37.42
C TRP A 21 9.57 20.75 36.55
N ALA A 22 10.06 19.52 36.43
CA ALA A 22 9.41 18.46 35.65
C ALA A 22 8.31 17.66 36.40
N PRO A 23 8.29 17.50 37.74
CA PRO A 23 7.27 16.65 38.38
C PRO A 23 5.96 17.40 38.70
N LEU A 24 5.94 18.74 38.72
CA LEU A 24 4.71 19.51 39.02
C LEU A 24 3.76 19.61 37.82
N ILE A 25 4.28 19.62 36.59
CA ILE A 25 3.45 19.66 35.38
C ILE A 25 2.80 18.28 35.14
N LEU A 26 3.51 17.19 35.46
CA LEU A 26 2.96 15.83 35.32
C LEU A 26 1.84 15.56 36.33
N ILE A 27 1.95 16.08 37.56
CA ILE A 27 0.88 15.97 38.58
C ILE A 27 -0.35 16.81 38.19
N PHE A 28 -0.16 17.99 37.60
CA PHE A 28 -1.29 18.82 37.13
C PHE A 28 -2.03 18.21 35.94
N VAL A 29 -1.33 17.58 35.00
CA VAL A 29 -1.96 16.90 33.84
C VAL A 29 -2.68 15.62 34.26
N VAL A 30 -2.12 14.84 35.20
CA VAL A 30 -2.79 13.65 35.74
C VAL A 30 -4.00 14.02 36.61
N ALA A 31 -3.94 15.11 37.39
CA ALA A 31 -5.09 15.60 38.15
C ALA A 31 -6.22 16.13 37.25
N LEU A 32 -5.90 16.80 36.13
CA LEU A 32 -6.91 17.22 35.14
C LEU A 32 -7.56 16.04 34.42
N VAL A 33 -6.81 14.96 34.15
CA VAL A 33 -7.35 13.73 33.53
C VAL A 33 -8.20 12.91 34.52
N ILE A 34 -7.90 12.94 35.81
CA ILE A 34 -8.71 12.28 36.85
C ILE A 34 -9.98 13.09 37.18
N VAL A 35 -9.90 14.43 37.20
CA VAL A 35 -11.06 15.31 37.43
C VAL A 35 -12.03 15.32 36.24
N HIS A 36 -11.54 15.12 35.00
CA HIS A 36 -12.43 15.07 33.83
C HIS A 36 -13.05 13.69 33.54
N ARG A 37 -12.60 12.62 34.22
CA ARG A 37 -13.20 11.27 34.14
C ARG A 37 -14.16 10.91 35.28
N GLY A 38 -14.49 11.87 36.17
CA GLY A 38 -15.21 11.60 37.41
C GLY A 38 -16.50 12.37 37.69
N GLN A 39 -17.05 13.14 36.75
CA GLN A 39 -18.32 13.86 36.98
C GLN A 39 -19.23 13.86 35.74
N SER A 40 -20.06 12.82 35.62
CA SER A 40 -21.38 12.99 35.01
C SER A 40 -22.29 13.56 36.09
N LEU A 41 -22.53 14.88 36.05
CA LEU A 41 -23.54 15.54 36.87
C LEU A 41 -24.92 15.18 36.33
N VAL A 42 -25.47 14.07 36.81
CA VAL A 42 -26.92 13.84 36.82
C VAL A 42 -27.38 14.11 38.25
N PRO A 43 -28.19 15.14 38.52
CA PRO A 43 -28.77 15.31 39.85
C PRO A 43 -29.87 14.26 40.05
N ALA A 44 -29.81 13.53 41.17
CA ALA A 44 -30.88 12.65 41.62
C ALA A 44 -32.12 13.48 42.04
N PRO A 45 -33.36 13.02 41.78
CA PRO A 45 -34.56 13.77 42.13
C PRO A 45 -34.87 13.60 43.62
N SER A 46 -34.90 14.72 44.36
CA SER A 46 -35.54 14.78 45.67
C SER A 46 -37.06 14.92 45.50
N SER A 47 -37.79 14.00 46.11
CA SER A 47 -39.24 14.03 46.33
C SER A 47 -39.68 15.34 47.01
N PHE A 48 -40.70 16.02 46.48
CA PHE A 48 -41.97 16.32 47.16
C PHE A 48 -42.88 17.23 46.28
N ALA A 49 -43.95 16.60 45.79
CA ALA A 49 -45.35 17.06 45.73
C ALA A 49 -45.79 18.35 44.99
N HIS A 50 -46.62 18.08 43.96
CA HIS A 50 -47.77 18.82 43.43
C HIS A 50 -47.55 20.11 42.62
N ARG A 51 -47.76 20.01 41.30
CA ARG A 51 -49.05 20.36 40.69
C ARG A 51 -49.16 19.87 39.25
N ASP A 52 -50.35 19.37 38.95
CA ASP A 52 -50.83 18.89 37.67
C ASP A 52 -50.64 19.90 36.53
N VAL A 53 -50.30 19.41 35.34
CA VAL A 53 -51.13 19.42 34.11
C VAL A 53 -50.21 19.03 32.95
N LEU A 54 -50.36 17.78 32.49
CA LEU A 54 -49.96 17.32 31.17
C LEU A 54 -51.15 17.59 30.23
N GLU A 55 -50.95 18.40 29.20
CA GLU A 55 -51.83 18.51 28.03
C GLU A 55 -51.00 17.98 26.86
N GLU A 56 -51.09 16.67 26.60
CA GLU A 56 -51.93 16.04 25.58
C GLU A 56 -51.33 16.12 24.16
N ALA A 57 -50.49 15.14 23.86
CA ALA A 57 -50.39 14.55 22.53
C ALA A 57 -50.20 13.04 22.69
N SER A 58 -51.28 12.29 22.42
CA SER A 58 -51.42 10.81 22.36
C SER A 58 -52.02 10.04 23.54
N GLY A 59 -52.25 10.63 24.73
CA GLY A 59 -53.15 10.06 25.74
C GLY A 59 -52.77 8.69 26.33
N VAL A 60 -51.56 8.18 26.08
CA VAL A 60 -51.05 6.94 26.68
C VAL A 60 -50.04 7.29 27.77
N ILE A 61 -50.35 6.94 29.01
CA ILE A 61 -49.41 7.04 30.14
C ILE A 61 -48.60 5.75 30.16
N TYR A 62 -47.37 5.81 29.69
CA TYR A 62 -46.42 4.70 29.81
C TYR A 62 -45.83 4.68 31.23
N THR A 63 -45.78 3.50 31.83
CA THR A 63 -44.98 3.25 33.02
C THR A 63 -43.48 3.30 32.66
N ALA A 64 -42.62 3.58 33.65
CA ALA A 64 -41.17 3.64 33.43
C ALA A 64 -40.62 2.33 32.80
N ALA A 65 -41.19 1.18 33.15
CA ALA A 65 -40.82 -0.12 32.60
C ALA A 65 -41.25 -0.31 31.14
N GLU A 66 -42.34 0.33 30.70
CA GLU A 66 -42.78 0.32 29.31
C GLU A 66 -41.91 1.23 28.45
N LEU A 67 -41.54 2.40 28.97
CA LEU A 67 -40.60 3.30 28.30
C LEU A 67 -39.21 2.67 28.15
N GLU A 68 -38.70 1.99 29.19
CA GLU A 68 -37.44 1.24 29.11
C GLU A 68 -37.50 0.11 28.06
N ARG A 69 -38.64 -0.57 27.95
CA ARG A 69 -38.85 -1.59 26.90
C ARG A 69 -38.90 -1.00 25.51
N GLU A 70 -39.59 0.13 25.30
CA GLU A 70 -39.62 0.79 23.99
C GLU A 70 -38.24 1.30 23.58
N VAL A 71 -37.48 1.91 24.51
CA VAL A 71 -36.09 2.32 24.26
C VAL A 71 -35.19 1.13 23.97
N GLN A 72 -35.40 -0.01 24.64
CA GLN A 72 -34.68 -1.26 24.36
C GLN A 72 -35.02 -1.79 22.96
N LEU A 73 -36.30 -1.80 22.59
CA LEU A 73 -36.79 -2.25 21.29
C LEU A 73 -36.32 -1.33 20.15
N GLU A 74 -36.31 -0.02 20.34
CA GLU A 74 -35.72 0.94 19.40
C GLU A 74 -34.22 0.74 19.28
N ARG A 75 -33.49 0.53 20.39
CA ARG A 75 -32.05 0.21 20.35
C ARG A 75 -31.76 -1.11 19.66
N GLU A 76 -32.63 -2.10 19.79
CA GLU A 76 -32.52 -3.38 19.08
C GLU A 76 -32.90 -3.25 17.60
N ALA A 77 -33.86 -2.38 17.26
CA ALA A 77 -34.23 -2.03 15.89
C ALA A 77 -33.19 -1.13 15.19
N LEU A 78 -32.41 -0.36 15.94
CA LEU A 78 -31.28 0.44 15.44
C LEU A 78 -29.96 -0.33 15.37
N LYS A 79 -29.89 -1.58 15.86
CA LYS A 79 -28.72 -2.42 15.56
C LYS A 79 -28.74 -2.70 14.06
N PRO A 80 -27.68 -2.34 13.31
CA PRO A 80 -27.59 -2.73 11.92
C PRO A 80 -27.68 -4.25 11.88
N THR A 81 -28.76 -4.80 11.31
CA THR A 81 -28.77 -6.15 10.77
C THR A 81 -27.92 -6.14 9.50
N GLU A 82 -26.64 -5.81 9.63
CA GLU A 82 -25.66 -6.09 8.60
C GLU A 82 -25.45 -7.58 8.61
N ALA A 83 -25.84 -8.23 7.51
CA ALA A 83 -25.45 -9.61 7.27
C ALA A 83 -23.93 -9.72 7.46
N PRO A 84 -23.43 -10.80 8.08
CA PRO A 84 -22.00 -10.94 8.30
C PRO A 84 -21.26 -10.82 6.97
N LEU A 85 -20.20 -9.99 6.96
CA LEU A 85 -19.39 -9.77 5.75
C LEU A 85 -18.81 -11.09 5.26
N GLN A 86 -18.73 -11.24 3.94
CA GLN A 86 -18.17 -12.43 3.33
C GLN A 86 -16.65 -12.51 3.62
N PRO A 87 -16.13 -13.65 4.11
CA PRO A 87 -14.69 -13.84 4.28
C PRO A 87 -13.95 -13.76 2.95
N LEU A 88 -12.84 -13.02 2.90
CA LEU A 88 -11.99 -12.93 1.72
C LEU A 88 -10.52 -12.92 2.15
N PHE A 89 -9.68 -13.73 1.49
CA PHE A 89 -8.25 -13.74 1.83
C PHE A 89 -7.54 -12.49 1.29
N LEU A 90 -7.75 -12.18 0.01
CA LEU A 90 -7.10 -11.06 -0.66
C LEU A 90 -8.08 -10.27 -1.54
N PHE A 91 -8.24 -8.99 -1.25
CA PHE A 91 -8.85 -8.05 -2.20
C PHE A 91 -7.76 -7.37 -3.02
N VAL A 92 -7.89 -7.36 -4.35
CA VAL A 92 -6.96 -6.71 -5.27
C VAL A 92 -7.65 -5.54 -5.96
N GLY A 93 -7.25 -4.33 -5.60
CA GLY A 93 -7.64 -3.11 -6.29
C GLY A 93 -6.62 -2.73 -7.35
N VAL A 94 -7.05 -2.69 -8.62
CA VAL A 94 -6.22 -2.31 -9.75
C VAL A 94 -6.58 -0.90 -10.21
N LEU A 95 -5.67 0.05 -10.05
CA LEU A 95 -5.85 1.40 -10.56
C LEU A 95 -5.88 1.39 -12.09
N SER A 96 -6.96 1.91 -12.67
CA SER A 96 -7.12 1.99 -14.13
C SER A 96 -7.94 3.23 -14.51
N GLY A 97 -8.24 3.38 -15.79
CA GLY A 97 -8.95 4.53 -16.34
C GLY A 97 -9.69 4.24 -17.64
N ARG A 98 -10.56 5.14 -18.09
CA ARG A 98 -11.46 4.91 -19.25
C ARG A 98 -10.74 4.44 -20.53
N GLY A 99 -9.54 4.96 -20.80
CA GLY A 99 -8.75 4.65 -22.00
C GLY A 99 -8.00 3.30 -21.96
N TYR A 100 -7.97 2.64 -20.82
CA TYR A 100 -7.07 1.50 -20.58
C TYR A 100 -7.73 0.13 -20.67
N ARG A 101 -8.85 0.01 -21.43
CA ARG A 101 -9.51 -1.28 -21.67
C ARG A 101 -8.55 -2.37 -22.16
N HIS A 102 -7.61 -2.01 -23.03
CA HIS A 102 -6.61 -2.95 -23.55
C HIS A 102 -5.64 -3.48 -22.47
N ARG A 103 -5.30 -2.66 -21.47
CA ARG A 103 -4.50 -3.06 -20.30
C ARG A 103 -5.29 -3.96 -19.37
N ARG A 104 -6.53 -3.58 -19.04
CA ARG A 104 -7.44 -4.41 -18.22
C ARG A 104 -7.66 -5.80 -18.81
N LEU A 105 -7.89 -5.90 -20.11
CA LEU A 105 -7.99 -7.20 -20.78
C LEU A 105 -6.71 -8.03 -20.63
N ALA A 106 -5.54 -7.41 -20.79
CA ALA A 106 -4.27 -8.12 -20.62
C ALA A 106 -4.04 -8.56 -19.18
N VAL A 107 -4.43 -7.76 -18.18
CA VAL A 107 -4.38 -8.13 -16.75
C VAL A 107 -5.28 -9.33 -16.46
N ARG A 108 -6.53 -9.32 -16.95
CA ARG A 108 -7.47 -10.45 -16.85
C ARG A 108 -6.87 -11.73 -17.42
N GLU A 109 -6.36 -11.65 -18.65
CA GLU A 109 -5.78 -12.80 -19.34
C GLU A 109 -4.46 -13.29 -18.71
N ALA A 110 -3.63 -12.39 -18.18
CA ALA A 110 -2.31 -12.73 -17.68
C ALA A 110 -2.33 -13.31 -16.27
N TRP A 111 -3.14 -12.77 -15.34
CA TRP A 111 -3.10 -13.19 -13.94
C TRP A 111 -4.42 -13.07 -13.17
N ALA A 112 -5.26 -12.06 -13.45
CA ALA A 112 -6.40 -11.78 -12.57
C ALA A 112 -7.55 -12.80 -12.66
N THR A 113 -7.93 -13.27 -13.85
CA THR A 113 -9.07 -14.19 -13.99
C THR A 113 -8.81 -15.57 -13.37
N GLU A 114 -7.57 -16.07 -13.44
CA GLU A 114 -7.25 -17.35 -12.82
C GLU A 114 -7.24 -17.25 -11.29
N ALA A 115 -6.76 -16.12 -10.76
CA ALA A 115 -6.66 -15.88 -9.33
C ALA A 115 -8.02 -15.93 -8.61
N THR A 116 -9.07 -15.39 -9.24
CA THR A 116 -10.42 -15.28 -8.63
C THR A 116 -11.18 -16.60 -8.60
N LYS A 117 -10.83 -17.60 -9.42
CA LYS A 117 -11.55 -18.90 -9.49
C LYS A 117 -11.60 -19.66 -8.17
N SER A 118 -10.60 -19.48 -7.32
CA SER A 118 -10.52 -20.14 -6.01
C SER A 118 -11.53 -19.60 -4.99
N GLY A 119 -12.11 -18.41 -5.24
CA GLY A 119 -12.93 -17.68 -4.27
C GLY A 119 -12.15 -17.04 -3.13
N LEU A 120 -10.84 -17.28 -3.03
CA LEU A 120 -9.97 -16.66 -2.00
C LEU A 120 -9.60 -15.22 -2.35
N VAL A 121 -9.69 -14.86 -3.63
CA VAL A 121 -9.24 -13.58 -4.16
C VAL A 121 -10.38 -12.91 -4.91
N GLU A 122 -10.54 -11.62 -4.69
CA GLU A 122 -11.39 -10.77 -5.51
C GLU A 122 -10.52 -9.72 -6.20
N THR A 123 -10.78 -9.45 -7.48
CA THR A 123 -10.04 -8.42 -8.23
C THR A 123 -11.01 -7.43 -8.86
N ARG A 124 -10.76 -6.13 -8.64
CA ARG A 124 -11.58 -5.04 -9.16
C ARG A 124 -10.72 -3.94 -9.77
N PHE A 125 -11.09 -3.49 -10.96
CA PHE A 125 -10.54 -2.29 -11.58
C PHE A 125 -11.25 -1.05 -11.06
N VAL A 126 -10.48 -0.06 -10.60
CA VAL A 126 -11.01 1.12 -9.93
C VAL A 126 -10.92 2.34 -10.84
N LEU A 127 -12.09 2.88 -11.20
CA LEU A 127 -12.25 4.02 -12.09
C LEU A 127 -13.01 5.15 -11.37
N SER A 128 -12.81 6.39 -11.81
CA SER A 128 -13.55 7.57 -11.35
C SER A 128 -14.93 7.64 -11.99
N GLN A 129 -15.88 8.33 -11.36
CA GLN A 129 -17.26 8.43 -11.85
C GLN A 129 -17.36 9.08 -13.24
N ASP A 130 -16.51 10.06 -13.54
CA ASP A 130 -16.43 10.72 -14.85
C ASP A 130 -15.78 9.85 -15.95
N GLU A 131 -15.27 8.67 -15.58
CA GLU A 131 -14.74 7.66 -16.51
C GLU A 131 -15.79 6.63 -16.94
N ARG A 132 -17.03 6.74 -16.46
CA ARG A 132 -18.16 5.86 -16.79
C ARG A 132 -18.72 6.15 -18.18
N THR A 133 -17.93 5.90 -19.22
CA THR A 133 -18.38 6.03 -20.62
C THR A 133 -19.25 4.83 -21.04
N PRO A 134 -20.04 4.91 -22.13
CA PRO A 134 -20.83 3.77 -22.62
C PRO A 134 -19.99 2.51 -22.89
N GLN A 135 -18.74 2.68 -23.36
CA GLN A 135 -17.82 1.57 -23.60
C GLN A 135 -17.38 0.91 -22.29
N VAL A 136 -17.12 1.70 -21.24
CA VAL A 136 -16.76 1.18 -19.92
C VAL A 136 -17.96 0.52 -19.24
N VAL A 137 -19.17 1.07 -19.39
CA VAL A 137 -20.40 0.43 -18.89
C VAL A 137 -20.62 -0.92 -19.56
N LYS A 138 -20.48 -1.00 -20.90
CA LYS A 138 -20.56 -2.27 -21.61
C LYS A 138 -19.50 -3.28 -21.13
N GLU A 139 -18.30 -2.81 -20.82
CA GLU A 139 -17.25 -3.65 -20.24
C GLU A 139 -17.63 -4.14 -18.83
N LEU A 140 -18.15 -3.26 -17.98
CA LEU A 140 -18.67 -3.63 -16.66
C LEU A 140 -19.77 -4.68 -16.77
N ASP A 141 -20.74 -4.52 -17.68
CA ASP A 141 -21.82 -5.49 -17.90
C ASP A 141 -21.28 -6.85 -18.38
N THR A 142 -20.13 -6.86 -19.06
CA THR A 142 -19.50 -8.08 -19.59
C THR A 142 -18.70 -8.83 -18.52
N TYR A 143 -17.93 -8.12 -17.69
CA TYR A 143 -16.95 -8.73 -16.79
C TYR A 143 -17.28 -8.60 -15.30
N GLY A 144 -18.15 -7.66 -14.91
CA GLY A 144 -18.59 -7.45 -13.53
C GLY A 144 -17.51 -6.97 -12.55
N ASP A 145 -16.31 -6.61 -13.05
CA ASP A 145 -15.11 -6.42 -12.25
C ASP A 145 -14.61 -4.96 -12.21
N ILE A 146 -15.47 -4.00 -12.53
CA ILE A 146 -15.15 -2.57 -12.47
C ILE A 146 -15.94 -1.92 -11.32
N ILE A 147 -15.24 -1.17 -10.47
CA ILE A 147 -15.85 -0.31 -9.46
C ILE A 147 -15.64 1.16 -9.82
N PHE A 148 -16.70 1.96 -9.64
CA PHE A 148 -16.64 3.41 -9.83
C PHE A 148 -16.62 4.12 -8.49
N ILE A 149 -15.64 4.98 -8.30
CA ILE A 149 -15.56 5.84 -7.12
C ILE A 149 -16.33 7.14 -7.37
N GLN A 150 -16.98 7.67 -6.34
CA GLN A 150 -17.77 8.91 -6.41
C GLN A 150 -16.89 10.17 -6.40
N GLN A 151 -15.82 10.16 -7.20
CA GLN A 151 -14.89 11.27 -7.39
C GLN A 151 -14.66 11.48 -8.89
N ARG A 152 -14.34 12.72 -9.27
CA ARG A 152 -13.92 13.05 -10.65
C ARG A 152 -12.41 12.90 -10.80
N THR A 153 -11.97 12.56 -12.01
CA THR A 153 -10.56 12.43 -12.34
C THR A 153 -9.86 13.78 -12.25
N ASN A 154 -8.80 13.85 -11.44
CA ASN A 154 -7.95 15.01 -11.23
C ASN A 154 -6.57 14.54 -10.72
N TYR A 155 -5.66 15.45 -10.40
CA TYR A 155 -4.31 15.11 -9.92
C TYR A 155 -4.29 14.30 -8.60
N LYS A 156 -5.33 14.39 -7.76
CA LYS A 156 -5.51 13.59 -6.54
C LYS A 156 -6.28 12.30 -6.76
N SER A 157 -6.79 12.05 -7.98
CA SER A 157 -7.69 10.92 -8.24
C SER A 157 -7.05 9.56 -7.97
N ILE A 158 -5.74 9.42 -8.15
CA ILE A 158 -5.01 8.19 -7.83
C ILE A 158 -5.15 7.88 -6.34
N LEU A 159 -4.88 8.86 -5.46
CA LEU A 159 -5.00 8.66 -4.01
C LEU A 159 -6.46 8.44 -3.57
N TYR A 160 -7.43 9.12 -4.19
CA TYR A 160 -8.85 8.78 -3.98
C TYR A 160 -9.14 7.33 -4.33
N LYS A 161 -8.73 6.87 -5.52
CA LYS A 161 -8.91 5.47 -5.93
C LYS A 161 -8.24 4.50 -4.96
N THR A 162 -7.02 4.78 -4.50
CA THR A 162 -6.36 3.99 -3.45
C THR A 162 -7.19 3.92 -2.17
N TYR A 163 -7.63 5.07 -1.64
CA TYR A 163 -8.47 5.08 -0.45
C TYR A 163 -9.74 4.24 -0.64
N TYR A 164 -10.41 4.41 -1.79
CA TYR A 164 -11.62 3.65 -2.11
C TYR A 164 -11.37 2.15 -2.32
N ILE A 165 -10.16 1.73 -2.72
CA ILE A 165 -9.77 0.31 -2.69
C ILE A 165 -9.85 -0.23 -1.27
N LEU A 166 -9.26 0.49 -0.31
CA LEU A 166 -9.27 0.11 1.10
C LEU A 166 -10.70 0.11 1.65
N GLU A 167 -11.44 1.19 1.41
CA GLU A 167 -12.82 1.35 1.85
C GLU A 167 -13.73 0.24 1.29
N HIS A 168 -13.67 -0.01 -0.02
CA HIS A 168 -14.49 -1.03 -0.65
C HIS A 168 -14.19 -2.42 -0.09
N ALA A 169 -12.90 -2.75 0.09
CA ALA A 169 -12.49 -4.03 0.65
C ALA A 169 -13.06 -4.25 2.05
N VAL A 170 -12.94 -3.27 2.95
CA VAL A 170 -13.37 -3.43 4.35
C VAL A 170 -14.88 -3.32 4.54
N LYS A 171 -15.60 -2.59 3.68
CA LYS A 171 -17.06 -2.45 3.76
C LYS A 171 -17.82 -3.65 3.16
N HIS A 172 -17.19 -4.42 2.27
CA HIS A 172 -17.88 -5.53 1.58
C HIS A 172 -17.37 -6.92 2.01
N TYR A 173 -16.20 -7.01 2.65
CA TYR A 173 -15.58 -8.28 2.99
C TYR A 173 -14.95 -8.26 4.39
N ASP A 174 -14.97 -9.41 5.08
CA ASP A 174 -14.02 -9.70 6.16
C ASP A 174 -12.68 -10.09 5.51
N VAL A 175 -11.97 -9.06 5.05
CA VAL A 175 -10.76 -9.19 4.24
C VAL A 175 -9.51 -9.38 5.11
N LYS A 176 -8.64 -10.34 4.77
CA LYS A 176 -7.35 -10.53 5.48
C LYS A 176 -6.25 -9.63 4.94
N PHE A 177 -6.22 -9.40 3.63
CA PHE A 177 -5.23 -8.56 2.97
C PHE A 177 -5.83 -7.74 1.84
N VAL A 178 -5.33 -6.52 1.64
CA VAL A 178 -5.71 -5.63 0.54
C VAL A 178 -4.47 -5.27 -0.25
N LEU A 179 -4.45 -5.63 -1.53
CA LEU A 179 -3.42 -5.25 -2.49
C LEU A 179 -3.91 -4.07 -3.32
N LYS A 180 -3.13 -2.99 -3.36
CA LYS A 180 -3.21 -1.95 -4.40
C LYS A 180 -2.15 -2.26 -5.46
N THR A 181 -2.53 -2.20 -6.73
CA THR A 181 -1.57 -2.24 -7.85
C THR A 181 -2.10 -1.46 -9.06
N ASP A 182 -1.31 -1.37 -10.12
CA ASP A 182 -1.58 -0.57 -11.31
C ASP A 182 -1.91 -1.48 -12.51
N ASP A 183 -2.60 -0.96 -13.53
CA ASP A 183 -3.02 -1.74 -14.70
C ASP A 183 -1.88 -2.13 -15.68
N ASP A 184 -0.66 -1.70 -15.39
CA ASP A 184 0.58 -2.14 -16.03
C ASP A 184 1.49 -2.96 -15.10
N ALA A 185 0.94 -3.54 -14.03
CA ALA A 185 1.63 -4.48 -13.15
C ALA A 185 1.20 -5.93 -13.39
N PHE A 186 2.18 -6.83 -13.46
CA PHE A 186 1.96 -8.27 -13.33
C PHE A 186 2.04 -8.65 -11.85
N VAL A 187 1.08 -9.43 -11.37
CA VAL A 187 1.07 -9.95 -10.00
C VAL A 187 1.03 -11.48 -10.02
N ASN A 188 1.99 -12.10 -9.35
CA ASN A 188 2.01 -13.54 -9.13
C ASN A 188 1.18 -13.89 -7.89
N ILE A 189 -0.14 -13.97 -8.07
CA ILE A 189 -1.08 -14.14 -6.95
C ILE A 189 -0.83 -15.42 -6.14
N GLY A 190 -0.44 -16.53 -6.79
CA GLY A 190 -0.15 -17.79 -6.10
C GLY A 190 1.05 -17.65 -5.14
N VAL A 191 2.12 -17.01 -5.61
CA VAL A 191 3.30 -16.69 -4.79
C VAL A 191 2.90 -15.73 -3.66
N LEU A 192 2.22 -14.64 -3.99
CA LEU A 192 1.80 -13.63 -3.01
C LEU A 192 0.98 -14.24 -1.86
N ILE A 193 -0.01 -15.09 -2.17
CA ILE A 193 -0.82 -15.75 -1.15
C ILE A 193 0.04 -16.64 -0.25
N ALA A 194 0.94 -17.42 -0.84
CA ALA A 194 1.80 -18.33 -0.09
C ALA A 194 2.75 -17.57 0.85
N GLU A 195 3.32 -16.46 0.38
CA GLU A 195 4.17 -15.58 1.17
C GLU A 195 3.40 -14.84 2.28
N LEU A 196 2.21 -14.30 1.98
CA LEU A 196 1.37 -13.65 2.98
C LEU A 196 0.99 -14.63 4.10
N ARG A 197 0.66 -15.88 3.77
CA ARG A 197 0.41 -16.94 4.76
C ARG A 197 1.64 -17.23 5.62
N ALA A 198 2.83 -17.30 5.01
CA ALA A 198 4.07 -17.51 5.74
C ALA A 198 4.41 -16.34 6.67
N LEU A 199 4.01 -15.13 6.29
CA LEU A 199 4.17 -13.94 7.11
C LEU A 199 3.18 -13.88 8.27
N CYS A 200 2.01 -14.51 8.21
CA CYS A 200 0.99 -14.41 9.27
C CYS A 200 1.51 -14.88 10.63
N ILE A 201 1.28 -14.06 11.65
CA ILE A 201 1.52 -14.42 13.06
C ILE A 201 0.41 -15.35 13.53
N ASN A 202 -0.84 -15.07 13.13
CA ASN A 202 -1.98 -15.89 13.48
C ASN A 202 -2.21 -16.98 12.42
N PRO A 203 -2.54 -18.24 12.80
CA PRO A 203 -2.75 -19.33 11.84
C PRO A 203 -3.84 -19.06 10.79
N ASP A 204 -4.83 -18.24 11.13
CA ASP A 204 -5.94 -17.83 10.27
C ASP A 204 -5.71 -16.48 9.57
N CYS A 205 -4.52 -15.89 9.74
CA CYS A 205 -4.16 -14.55 9.26
C CYS A 205 -5.12 -13.44 9.71
N SER A 206 -5.81 -13.64 10.85
CA SER A 206 -6.69 -12.61 11.40
C SER A 206 -5.87 -11.46 12.02
N ASN A 207 -6.40 -10.24 11.88
CA ASN A 207 -5.89 -9.03 12.54
C ASN A 207 -4.40 -8.72 12.25
N GLU A 208 -3.90 -9.15 11.10
CA GLU A 208 -2.52 -8.88 10.69
C GLU A 208 -2.28 -7.38 10.49
N ARG A 209 -1.26 -6.84 11.14
CA ARG A 209 -0.81 -5.44 11.01
C ARG A 209 0.40 -5.33 10.09
N LEU A 210 0.23 -5.83 8.88
CA LEU A 210 1.27 -5.93 7.86
C LEU A 210 1.21 -4.76 6.88
N TYR A 211 2.39 -4.24 6.51
CA TYR A 211 2.58 -3.37 5.36
C TYR A 211 3.73 -3.92 4.51
N VAL A 212 3.41 -4.47 3.35
CA VAL A 212 4.34 -5.23 2.51
C VAL A 212 4.49 -4.55 1.16
N GLY A 213 5.71 -4.37 0.69
CA GLY A 213 6.03 -3.81 -0.62
C GLY A 213 7.51 -3.50 -0.73
N ARG A 214 7.95 -2.88 -1.82
CA ARG A 214 9.32 -2.34 -1.92
C ARG A 214 9.38 -1.01 -1.18
N MET A 215 10.14 -0.93 -0.10
CA MET A 215 10.13 0.24 0.79
C MET A 215 11.10 1.31 0.32
N ALA A 216 10.55 2.50 0.07
CA ALA A 216 11.25 3.75 -0.09
C ALA A 216 11.72 4.27 1.27
N ARG A 217 13.01 4.58 1.40
CA ARG A 217 13.58 5.24 2.58
C ARG A 217 14.27 6.52 2.14
N HIS A 218 14.33 7.49 3.05
CA HIS A 218 15.07 8.73 2.85
C HIS A 218 14.74 9.45 1.52
N SER A 219 13.49 9.36 1.06
CA SER A 219 13.07 10.05 -0.17
C SER A 219 12.80 11.53 0.11
N GLU A 220 13.43 12.40 -0.68
CA GLU A 220 13.22 13.85 -0.58
C GLU A 220 11.86 14.26 -1.17
N VAL A 221 11.25 15.28 -0.55
CA VAL A 221 10.04 15.92 -1.07
C VAL A 221 10.46 16.90 -2.16
N LEU A 222 10.09 16.60 -3.40
CA LEU A 222 10.41 17.47 -4.53
C LEU A 222 9.51 18.73 -4.51
N LEU A 223 10.15 19.90 -4.40
CA LEU A 223 9.47 21.21 -4.34
C LEU A 223 9.61 22.04 -5.62
N GLN A 224 10.13 21.44 -6.70
CA GLN A 224 10.28 22.11 -7.98
C GLN A 224 8.90 22.34 -8.60
N HIS A 225 8.48 23.60 -8.72
CA HIS A 225 7.18 23.94 -9.29
C HIS A 225 7.06 23.47 -10.75
N GLY A 226 5.90 22.94 -11.12
CA GLY A 226 5.63 22.41 -12.47
C GLY A 226 6.21 21.03 -12.75
N HIS A 227 7.04 20.47 -11.87
CA HIS A 227 7.49 19.09 -12.00
C HIS A 227 6.34 18.11 -11.70
N LYS A 228 6.23 17.01 -12.46
CA LYS A 228 5.15 16.02 -12.28
C LYS A 228 5.10 15.41 -10.88
N TRP A 229 6.25 15.33 -10.21
CA TRP A 229 6.42 14.83 -8.85
C TRP A 229 6.50 15.93 -7.78
N ASN A 230 6.18 17.18 -8.13
CA ASN A 230 6.09 18.25 -7.15
C ASN A 230 5.10 17.87 -6.04
N ASN A 231 5.50 18.07 -4.79
CA ASN A 231 4.63 17.88 -3.64
C ASN A 231 4.74 19.01 -2.61
N ASP A 232 4.60 20.25 -3.09
CA ASP A 232 4.49 21.43 -2.22
C ASP A 232 3.34 21.27 -1.21
N ALA A 233 2.26 20.60 -1.61
CA ALA A 233 1.12 20.34 -0.74
C ALA A 233 1.49 19.52 0.51
N PHE A 234 2.32 18.48 0.36
CA PHE A 234 2.81 17.71 1.50
C PHE A 234 3.68 18.57 2.40
N TYR A 235 4.69 19.26 1.84
CA TYR A 235 5.58 20.11 2.62
C TYR A 235 4.82 21.21 3.36
N ASN A 236 3.86 21.87 2.71
CA ASN A 236 3.05 22.92 3.33
C ASN A 236 2.17 22.40 4.47
N HIS A 237 1.73 21.14 4.42
CA HIS A 237 0.92 20.54 5.48
C HIS A 237 1.74 19.98 6.64
N THR A 238 2.93 19.43 6.38
CA THR A 238 3.70 18.65 7.36
C THR A 238 4.96 19.37 7.84
N GLY A 239 5.49 20.31 7.06
CA GLY A 239 6.82 20.91 7.25
C GLY A 239 7.99 19.97 6.94
N LEU A 240 7.71 18.74 6.50
CA LEU A 240 8.74 17.72 6.29
C LEU A 240 9.33 17.83 4.89
N LYS A 241 10.67 17.86 4.81
CA LYS A 241 11.43 17.80 3.55
C LYS A 241 11.75 16.38 3.10
N MET A 242 11.52 15.40 3.96
CA MET A 242 11.70 13.98 3.70
C MET A 242 10.38 13.27 3.94
N TYR A 243 10.03 12.33 3.07
CA TYR A 243 8.92 11.43 3.36
C TYR A 243 9.30 10.43 4.46
N PRO A 244 8.37 10.04 5.35
CA PRO A 244 8.50 8.81 6.12
C PRO A 244 8.66 7.61 5.18
N THR A 245 9.12 6.48 5.70
CA THR A 245 9.18 5.24 4.90
C THR A 245 7.82 4.89 4.31
N TYR A 246 7.77 4.57 3.02
CA TYR A 246 6.56 4.19 2.30
C TYR A 246 6.85 3.08 1.30
N ALA A 247 5.85 2.29 0.91
CA ALA A 247 6.00 1.31 -0.15
C ALA A 247 5.80 1.98 -1.51
N MET A 248 6.73 1.79 -2.45
CA MET A 248 6.69 2.37 -3.78
C MET A 248 5.45 1.94 -4.59
N GLY A 249 4.94 2.83 -5.44
CA GLY A 249 3.61 2.75 -6.05
C GLY A 249 3.29 1.58 -6.98
N GLY A 250 4.28 0.76 -7.40
CA GLY A 250 4.05 -0.38 -8.29
C GLY A 250 3.16 -1.49 -7.71
N GLY A 251 3.05 -1.53 -6.40
CA GLY A 251 2.05 -2.28 -5.68
C GLY A 251 2.49 -2.58 -4.25
N TYR A 252 1.54 -2.69 -3.34
CA TYR A 252 1.79 -2.96 -1.94
C TYR A 252 0.57 -3.58 -1.28
N VAL A 253 0.80 -4.34 -0.21
CA VAL A 253 -0.24 -5.04 0.55
C VAL A 253 -0.36 -4.43 1.94
N LEU A 254 -1.59 -4.19 2.35
CA LEU A 254 -1.95 -3.90 3.74
C LEU A 254 -2.69 -5.10 4.33
N GLY A 255 -2.42 -5.40 5.60
CA GLY A 255 -3.32 -6.25 6.37
C GLY A 255 -4.71 -5.61 6.47
N GLY A 256 -5.77 -6.42 6.49
CA GLY A 256 -7.16 -5.95 6.52
C GLY A 256 -7.44 -5.06 7.73
N GLU A 257 -6.78 -5.32 8.86
CA GLU A 257 -6.85 -4.47 10.05
C GLU A 257 -6.26 -3.08 9.80
N VAL A 258 -5.14 -3.01 9.08
CA VAL A 258 -4.51 -1.73 8.72
C VAL A 258 -5.42 -0.95 7.77
N ALA A 259 -6.02 -1.62 6.79
CA ALA A 259 -6.98 -1.01 5.88
C ALA A 259 -8.19 -0.44 6.64
N ARG A 260 -8.75 -1.18 7.62
CA ARG A 260 -9.84 -0.70 8.49
C ARG A 260 -9.43 0.55 9.26
N VAL A 261 -8.27 0.53 9.90
CA VAL A 261 -7.75 1.70 10.65
C VAL A 261 -7.62 2.93 9.76
N VAL A 262 -7.09 2.79 8.54
CA VAL A 262 -6.99 3.92 7.59
C VAL A 262 -8.36 4.46 7.21
N VAL A 263 -9.33 3.58 6.95
CA VAL A 263 -10.72 3.97 6.61
C VAL A 263 -11.36 4.72 7.77
N ASP A 264 -11.29 4.17 8.99
CA ASP A 264 -11.81 4.78 10.21
C ASP A 264 -11.15 6.13 10.50
N MET A 265 -9.83 6.23 10.30
CA MET A 265 -9.11 7.50 10.44
C MET A 265 -9.65 8.52 9.43
N HIS A 266 -9.81 8.18 8.16
CA HIS A 266 -10.33 9.13 7.18
C HIS A 266 -11.75 9.59 7.53
N GLU A 267 -12.64 8.67 7.92
CA GLU A 267 -14.02 9.00 8.28
C GLU A 267 -14.10 9.93 9.51
N ARG A 268 -13.20 9.77 10.48
CA ARG A 268 -13.22 10.55 11.73
C ARG A 268 -12.48 11.89 11.66
N MET A 269 -11.38 11.96 10.91
CA MET A 269 -10.49 13.14 10.91
C MET A 269 -10.26 13.75 9.52
N SER A 270 -10.85 13.20 8.45
CA SER A 270 -10.65 13.67 7.08
C SER A 270 -9.17 13.83 6.73
N LEU A 271 -8.48 12.68 6.58
CA LEU A 271 -7.07 12.62 6.18
C LEU A 271 -6.79 13.53 4.98
N LYS A 272 -5.59 14.14 4.95
CA LYS A 272 -5.17 15.07 3.89
C LYS A 272 -4.55 14.32 2.73
N PHE A 273 -5.02 14.64 1.53
CA PHE A 273 -4.63 14.00 0.28
C PHE A 273 -3.58 14.88 -0.43
N THR A 274 -2.42 14.31 -0.75
CA THR A 274 -1.34 14.99 -1.50
C THR A 274 -1.10 14.30 -2.86
N PRO A 275 -0.47 14.97 -3.84
CA PRO A 275 -0.29 14.44 -5.20
C PRO A 275 0.42 13.07 -5.31
N ILE A 276 1.35 12.78 -4.40
CA ILE A 276 2.14 11.54 -4.42
C ILE A 276 1.44 10.48 -3.56
N GLU A 277 0.75 9.55 -4.21
CA GLU A 277 -0.20 8.64 -3.58
C GLU A 277 0.45 7.68 -2.56
N ASP A 278 1.50 6.99 -2.97
CA ASP A 278 2.24 6.02 -2.17
C ASP A 278 2.93 6.67 -0.97
N ALA A 279 3.58 7.81 -1.17
CA ALA A 279 4.17 8.60 -0.09
C ALA A 279 3.11 9.15 0.87
N THR A 280 1.93 9.55 0.37
CA THR A 280 0.83 10.00 1.24
C THR A 280 0.29 8.87 2.11
N LEU A 281 0.10 7.68 1.54
CA LEU A 281 -0.30 6.52 2.31
C LEU A 281 0.75 6.17 3.38
N GLY A 282 2.03 6.11 3.01
CA GLY A 282 3.10 5.87 3.97
C GLY A 282 3.13 6.88 5.12
N PHE A 283 2.86 8.16 4.83
CA PHE A 283 2.69 9.17 5.87
C PHE A 283 1.48 8.92 6.79
N TRP A 284 0.34 8.47 6.27
CA TRP A 284 -0.80 8.09 7.12
C TRP A 284 -0.47 6.90 8.02
N LEU A 285 0.33 5.97 7.52
CA LEU A 285 0.73 4.75 8.23
C LEU A 285 1.89 4.97 9.20
N SER A 286 2.67 6.05 9.08
CA SER A 286 3.95 6.19 9.77
C SER A 286 3.85 6.28 11.30
N ALA A 287 2.67 6.64 11.82
CA ALA A 287 2.41 6.70 13.26
C ALA A 287 1.79 5.40 13.82
N LEU A 288 1.51 4.42 12.96
CA LEU A 288 0.90 3.15 13.35
C LEU A 288 1.98 2.13 13.72
N ASP A 289 1.68 1.30 14.72
CA ASP A 289 2.51 0.14 15.06
C ASP A 289 2.22 -1.01 14.08
N LEU A 290 3.08 -1.12 13.06
CA LEU A 290 2.96 -2.03 11.93
C LEU A 290 4.25 -2.83 11.74
N ARG A 291 4.11 -4.08 11.29
CA ARG A 291 5.23 -4.84 10.75
C ARG A 291 5.41 -4.50 9.28
N VAL A 292 6.44 -3.69 9.01
CA VAL A 292 6.81 -3.23 7.67
C VAL A 292 7.78 -4.24 7.04
N VAL A 293 7.40 -4.79 5.89
CA VAL A 293 8.17 -5.80 5.14
C VAL A 293 8.65 -5.18 3.83
N ASP A 294 9.97 -4.99 3.72
CA ASP A 294 10.61 -4.52 2.49
C ASP A 294 10.92 -5.71 1.57
N HIS A 295 10.02 -5.96 0.62
CA HIS A 295 10.07 -7.15 -0.20
C HIS A 295 10.82 -6.90 -1.52
N PRO A 296 12.03 -7.46 -1.73
CA PRO A 296 12.84 -7.18 -2.93
C PRO A 296 12.25 -7.76 -4.22
N MET A 297 11.29 -8.70 -4.10
CA MET A 297 10.59 -9.27 -5.26
C MET A 297 9.35 -8.47 -5.70
N PHE A 298 9.11 -7.31 -5.07
CA PHE A 298 8.19 -6.31 -5.56
C PHE A 298 8.96 -5.37 -6.49
N TRP A 299 9.14 -5.79 -7.75
CA TRP A 299 9.87 -5.02 -8.74
C TRP A 299 9.03 -3.84 -9.22
N THR A 300 9.32 -2.66 -8.71
CA THR A 300 8.56 -1.43 -8.99
C THR A 300 8.96 -0.73 -10.28
N TRP A 301 9.96 -1.24 -11.00
CA TRP A 301 10.45 -0.68 -12.26
C TRP A 301 10.94 -1.74 -13.26
N ALA A 302 10.14 -2.09 -14.28
CA ALA A 302 10.53 -3.05 -15.32
C ALA A 302 10.90 -2.46 -16.69
N ALA A 303 10.51 -1.22 -17.02
CA ALA A 303 10.78 -0.61 -18.33
C ALA A 303 11.70 0.60 -18.19
N PRO A 304 12.75 0.78 -19.02
CA PRO A 304 13.00 0.09 -20.28
C PRO A 304 13.89 -1.17 -20.19
N CYS A 305 14.34 -1.57 -19.00
CA CYS A 305 15.43 -2.53 -18.85
C CYS A 305 15.07 -4.02 -19.09
N CYS A 306 13.81 -4.44 -18.90
CA CYS A 306 13.49 -5.87 -18.82
C CYS A 306 13.23 -6.57 -20.15
N PHE A 307 12.84 -5.83 -21.20
CA PHE A 307 12.42 -6.41 -22.48
C PHE A 307 13.28 -5.89 -23.62
N ARG A 308 14.01 -6.80 -24.27
CA ARG A 308 14.78 -6.46 -25.47
C ARG A 308 13.89 -6.55 -26.71
N SER A 309 14.06 -5.57 -27.59
CA SER A 309 13.49 -5.62 -28.94
C SER A 309 13.97 -6.88 -29.67
N PRO A 310 13.10 -7.57 -30.44
CA PRO A 310 13.51 -8.71 -31.24
C PRO A 310 14.63 -8.32 -32.20
N LEU A 311 15.72 -9.10 -32.23
CA LEU A 311 16.82 -8.87 -33.17
C LEU A 311 16.34 -9.15 -34.61
N ARG A 312 16.35 -8.12 -35.46
CA ARG A 312 16.13 -8.27 -36.91
C ARG A 312 17.41 -8.85 -37.54
N ARG A 313 17.34 -10.08 -38.06
CA ARG A 313 18.38 -10.62 -38.97
C ARG A 313 17.87 -10.55 -40.40
N ALA A 314 18.66 -9.94 -41.29
CA ALA A 314 18.35 -9.87 -42.72
C ALA A 314 18.10 -11.28 -43.29
N GLY A 315 17.04 -11.44 -44.08
CA GLY A 315 16.70 -12.70 -44.75
C GLY A 315 15.96 -13.76 -43.92
N ARG A 316 15.65 -13.51 -42.63
CA ARG A 316 14.80 -14.41 -41.82
C ARG A 316 13.45 -13.75 -41.51
N ARG A 317 12.36 -14.51 -41.61
CA ARG A 317 11.03 -14.09 -41.13
C ARG A 317 11.17 -13.59 -39.69
N ILE A 318 10.62 -12.42 -39.42
CA ILE A 318 10.57 -11.81 -38.09
C ILE A 318 9.85 -12.79 -37.15
N ILE A 319 10.57 -13.36 -36.19
CA ILE A 319 9.94 -14.02 -35.04
C ILE A 319 9.70 -12.90 -34.03
N THR A 320 8.44 -12.46 -33.88
CA THR A 320 8.00 -11.38 -32.99
C THR A 320 8.00 -11.80 -31.51
N ARG A 321 8.97 -12.60 -31.06
CA ARG A 321 9.05 -13.01 -29.65
C ARG A 321 9.90 -11.99 -28.89
N PHE A 322 9.27 -11.26 -27.98
CA PHE A 322 9.99 -10.45 -26.98
C PHE A 322 10.96 -11.35 -26.23
N VAL A 323 12.17 -10.86 -25.99
CA VAL A 323 13.16 -11.56 -25.15
C VAL A 323 13.25 -10.78 -23.85
N MET A 324 12.85 -11.42 -22.76
CA MET A 324 13.10 -10.91 -21.43
C MET A 324 14.59 -11.06 -21.14
N GLU A 325 15.21 -10.05 -20.54
CA GLU A 325 16.63 -10.14 -20.24
C GLU A 325 16.90 -11.29 -19.22
N PRO A 326 18.02 -12.04 -19.32
CA PRO A 326 18.18 -13.30 -18.58
C PRO A 326 18.07 -13.18 -17.06
N LYS A 327 18.51 -12.06 -16.46
CA LYS A 327 18.35 -11.82 -15.01
C LYS A 327 16.88 -11.78 -14.60
N PHE A 328 16.05 -11.18 -15.45
CA PHE A 328 14.62 -11.02 -15.25
C PHE A 328 13.88 -12.34 -15.53
N GLU A 329 14.28 -13.04 -16.59
CA GLU A 329 13.71 -14.34 -16.95
C GLU A 329 13.91 -15.42 -15.90
N LYS A 330 15.09 -15.50 -15.26
CA LYS A 330 15.38 -16.50 -14.22
C LYS A 330 14.48 -16.33 -12.99
N SER A 331 14.19 -15.08 -12.63
CA SER A 331 13.46 -14.78 -11.40
C SER A 331 11.95 -14.98 -11.53
N VAL A 332 11.37 -14.96 -12.74
CA VAL A 332 9.96 -15.33 -12.97
C VAL A 332 9.65 -16.75 -12.50
N CYS A 333 10.55 -17.71 -12.79
CA CYS A 333 10.39 -19.12 -12.42
C CYS A 333 11.33 -19.56 -11.28
N SER A 334 11.84 -18.62 -10.49
CA SER A 334 12.71 -18.95 -9.37
C SER A 334 11.91 -19.71 -8.30
N THR A 335 12.46 -20.83 -7.82
CA THR A 335 11.88 -21.59 -6.71
C THR A 335 12.32 -21.07 -5.34
N GLN A 336 13.28 -20.14 -5.32
CA GLN A 336 13.82 -19.55 -4.09
C GLN A 336 13.31 -18.13 -3.86
N ASP A 337 13.18 -17.34 -4.91
CA ASP A 337 12.75 -15.94 -4.87
C ASP A 337 11.99 -15.61 -6.16
N PRO A 338 10.78 -16.17 -6.36
CA PRO A 338 9.96 -15.82 -7.50
C PRO A 338 9.52 -14.36 -7.44
N TRP A 339 9.23 -13.79 -8.60
CA TRP A 339 8.61 -12.47 -8.66
C TRP A 339 7.21 -12.47 -8.08
N VAL A 340 6.95 -11.46 -7.26
CA VAL A 340 5.62 -11.20 -6.68
C VAL A 340 4.91 -10.14 -7.52
N ILE A 341 5.58 -9.00 -7.75
CA ILE A 341 5.09 -7.93 -8.61
C ILE A 341 6.16 -7.55 -9.61
N LEU A 342 5.75 -7.31 -10.86
CA LEU A 342 6.56 -6.69 -11.90
C LEU A 342 5.77 -5.51 -12.50
N HIS A 343 6.17 -4.30 -12.17
CA HIS A 343 5.48 -3.05 -12.52
C HIS A 343 6.08 -2.37 -13.77
N LYS A 344 5.32 -1.47 -14.42
CA LYS A 344 5.69 -0.76 -15.66
C LYS A 344 5.83 -1.66 -16.88
N ILE A 345 4.93 -2.63 -17.03
CA ILE A 345 4.80 -3.41 -18.27
C ILE A 345 4.05 -2.56 -19.31
N ASP A 346 4.82 -1.84 -20.13
CA ASP A 346 4.36 -0.87 -21.12
C ASP A 346 3.49 -1.40 -22.28
N SER A 347 3.23 -2.72 -22.37
CA SER A 347 2.47 -3.32 -23.46
C SER A 347 1.58 -4.48 -23.01
N PRO A 348 0.31 -4.53 -23.45
CA PRO A 348 -0.58 -5.68 -23.27
C PRO A 348 0.01 -7.02 -23.74
N THR A 349 0.85 -7.00 -24.79
CA THR A 349 1.48 -8.21 -25.30
C THR A 349 2.58 -8.71 -24.37
N ARG A 350 3.36 -7.79 -23.79
CA ARG A 350 4.37 -8.12 -22.77
C ARG A 350 3.70 -8.65 -21.49
N MET A 351 2.60 -8.03 -21.06
CA MET A 351 1.81 -8.51 -19.91
C MET A 351 1.38 -9.97 -20.08
N ARG A 352 0.76 -10.30 -21.22
CA ARG A 352 0.38 -11.68 -21.55
C ARG A 352 1.57 -12.64 -21.61
N PHE A 353 2.70 -12.18 -22.16
CA PHE A 353 3.92 -12.98 -22.22
C PHE A 353 4.44 -13.32 -20.82
N VAL A 354 4.48 -12.36 -19.90
CA VAL A 354 4.88 -12.59 -18.51
C VAL A 354 3.94 -13.58 -17.83
N GLY A 355 2.62 -13.38 -17.96
CA GLY A 355 1.63 -14.28 -17.37
C GLY A 355 1.71 -15.71 -17.90
N ALA A 356 1.84 -15.87 -19.22
CA ALA A 356 2.02 -17.19 -19.83
C ALA A 356 3.31 -17.88 -19.36
N LYS A 357 4.38 -17.11 -19.14
CA LYS A 357 5.65 -17.64 -18.63
C LYS A 357 5.54 -18.10 -17.19
N ALA A 358 4.98 -17.25 -16.32
CA ALA A 358 4.76 -17.58 -14.91
C ALA A 358 3.89 -18.83 -14.75
N LYS A 359 2.83 -18.96 -15.56
CA LYS A 359 1.96 -20.15 -15.58
C LYS A 359 2.66 -21.43 -16.01
N ASN A 360 3.70 -21.33 -16.84
CA ASN A 360 4.44 -22.47 -17.36
C ASN A 360 5.68 -22.83 -16.54
N CYS A 361 5.93 -22.16 -15.41
CA CYS A 361 7.04 -22.51 -14.53
C CYS A 361 6.83 -23.90 -13.94
N SER A 362 7.78 -24.81 -14.14
CA SER A 362 7.77 -26.15 -13.57
C SER A 362 8.37 -26.13 -12.17
N GLY A 363 7.52 -25.96 -11.14
CA GLY A 363 7.95 -26.00 -9.75
C GLY A 363 6.81 -25.68 -8.79
N GLN A 364 6.74 -26.40 -7.67
CA GLN A 364 5.83 -26.05 -6.58
C GLN A 364 6.53 -25.01 -5.68
N PHE A 365 5.87 -23.89 -5.46
CA PHE A 365 6.34 -22.85 -4.53
C PHE A 365 5.59 -22.99 -3.20
N ASP A 366 6.34 -23.05 -2.10
CA ASP A 366 5.84 -23.37 -0.76
C ASP A 366 5.58 -22.13 0.12
N GLY A 367 5.78 -20.93 -0.42
CA GLY A 367 5.58 -19.66 0.29
C GLY A 367 6.81 -19.13 1.04
N LEU A 368 7.92 -19.88 1.06
CA LEU A 368 9.13 -19.49 1.79
C LEU A 368 10.19 -18.98 0.80
N SER A 369 10.10 -17.72 0.43
CA SER A 369 11.17 -17.04 -0.32
C SER A 369 12.42 -16.86 0.54
N TYR A 370 13.61 -16.99 -0.05
CA TYR A 370 14.85 -16.74 0.68
C TYR A 370 14.89 -15.31 1.20
N SER A 371 14.44 -14.35 0.38
CA SER A 371 14.38 -12.94 0.75
C SER A 371 13.49 -12.67 1.96
N LEU A 372 12.45 -13.47 2.21
CA LEU A 372 11.48 -13.21 3.27
C LEU A 372 12.00 -13.46 4.69
N GLY A 373 13.10 -14.22 4.83
CA GLY A 373 13.63 -14.67 6.12
C GLY A 373 13.58 -13.65 7.25
N PRO A 374 14.13 -12.42 7.07
CA PRO A 374 14.18 -11.41 8.12
C PRO A 374 12.82 -10.98 8.70
N TRP A 375 11.72 -11.22 7.98
CA TRP A 375 10.39 -10.77 8.37
C TRP A 375 9.46 -11.90 8.81
N LEU A 376 9.90 -13.16 8.73
CA LEU A 376 9.08 -14.30 9.09
C LEU A 376 8.88 -14.40 10.61
N PRO A 377 7.66 -14.72 11.07
CA PRO A 377 7.43 -15.05 12.48
C PRO A 377 8.17 -16.33 12.88
N PRO A 378 8.44 -16.57 14.18
CA PRO A 378 9.32 -17.66 14.62
C PRO A 378 9.00 -19.05 14.04
N PRO A 379 7.73 -19.52 14.01
CA PRO A 379 7.41 -20.84 13.45
C PRO A 379 7.72 -20.96 11.95
N ALA A 380 7.50 -19.88 11.19
CA ALA A 380 7.81 -19.85 9.76
C ALA A 380 9.32 -19.67 9.52
N HIS A 381 9.98 -18.90 10.39
CA HIS A 381 11.42 -18.66 10.33
C HIS A 381 12.22 -19.95 10.55
N GLU A 382 11.82 -20.83 11.47
CA GLU A 382 12.48 -22.12 11.69
C GLU A 382 12.46 -22.99 10.43
N ARG A 383 11.29 -23.15 9.82
CA ARG A 383 11.13 -23.88 8.54
C ARG A 383 11.94 -23.25 7.41
N TRP A 384 11.99 -21.92 7.37
CA TRP A 384 12.80 -21.18 6.41
C TRP A 384 14.30 -21.42 6.64
N ALA A 385 14.76 -21.38 7.89
CA ALA A 385 16.15 -21.61 8.25
C ALA A 385 16.60 -23.03 7.89
N GLU A 386 15.76 -24.04 8.14
CA GLU A 386 16.02 -25.42 7.71
C GLU A 386 16.12 -25.53 6.17
N LYS A 387 15.19 -24.93 5.44
CA LYS A 387 15.16 -24.94 3.97
C LYS A 387 16.41 -24.30 3.36
N PHE A 388 16.91 -23.22 3.97
CA PHE A 388 18.01 -22.42 3.41
C PHE A 388 19.34 -22.60 4.15
N ALA A 389 19.44 -23.51 5.12
CA ALA A 389 20.66 -23.76 5.91
C ALA A 389 21.93 -23.89 5.06
N PRO A 390 21.96 -24.68 3.95
CA PRO A 390 23.18 -24.79 3.13
C PRO A 390 23.64 -23.46 2.53
N ARG A 391 22.68 -22.59 2.18
CA ARG A 391 22.95 -21.27 1.59
C ARG A 391 23.37 -20.26 2.65
N LEU A 392 22.81 -20.34 3.86
CA LEU A 392 23.21 -19.51 5.00
C LEU A 392 24.64 -19.81 5.41
N GLU A 393 25.00 -21.10 5.55
CA GLU A 393 26.37 -21.52 5.86
C GLU A 393 27.38 -21.03 4.82
N TRP A 394 27.04 -21.14 3.52
CA TRP A 394 27.91 -20.66 2.46
C TRP A 394 28.09 -19.13 2.50
N SER A 395 27.01 -18.38 2.77
CA SER A 395 27.04 -16.92 2.89
C SER A 395 27.86 -16.49 4.09
N GLU A 396 27.74 -17.18 5.21
CA GLU A 396 28.51 -16.90 6.43
C GLU A 396 30.00 -17.20 6.24
N LYS A 397 30.37 -18.34 5.62
CA LYS A 397 31.77 -18.64 5.25
C LYS A 397 32.35 -17.55 4.36
N ARG A 398 31.58 -17.06 3.38
CA ARG A 398 32.00 -15.94 2.52
C ARG A 398 32.14 -14.64 3.32
N ARG A 399 31.22 -14.36 4.26
CA ARG A 399 31.28 -13.16 5.12
C ARG A 399 32.48 -13.22 6.07
N GLN A 400 32.82 -14.38 6.61
CA GLN A 400 34.02 -14.60 7.42
C GLN A 400 35.29 -14.44 6.59
N ALA A 401 35.30 -14.92 5.33
CA ALA A 401 36.40 -14.70 4.40
C ALA A 401 36.56 -13.22 3.99
N ARG A 402 35.45 -12.45 3.92
CA ARG A 402 35.46 -11.01 3.62
C ARG A 402 35.68 -10.12 4.85
N GLY A 403 35.26 -10.54 6.04
CA GLY A 403 35.42 -9.81 7.30
C GLY A 403 36.86 -9.73 7.80
N ALA A 404 37.82 -10.28 7.05
CA ALA A 404 39.24 -9.96 7.17
C ALA A 404 39.62 -8.64 6.45
N ASP A 405 38.70 -8.03 5.69
CA ASP A 405 38.95 -6.86 4.85
C ASP A 405 37.72 -5.90 4.84
N ALA A 406 37.71 -5.00 5.83
CA ALA A 406 36.90 -3.76 5.97
C ALA A 406 35.35 -3.81 6.06
N GLY A 407 34.81 -2.75 6.68
CA GLY A 407 33.44 -2.61 7.17
C GLY A 407 32.50 -1.81 6.26
N ASP A 408 31.26 -2.28 6.18
CA ASP A 408 30.20 -1.72 5.34
C ASP A 408 29.00 -1.30 6.21
N ALA A 409 28.81 0.01 6.36
CA ALA A 409 27.54 0.63 6.75
C ALA A 409 27.22 1.88 5.89
N GLU A 410 28.04 2.15 4.86
CA GLU A 410 27.92 3.32 3.99
C GLU A 410 27.38 2.94 2.59
N ALA A 411 27.59 1.69 2.15
CA ALA A 411 27.13 1.18 0.85
C ALA A 411 25.60 1.11 0.71
N ASP A 412 24.86 0.82 1.79
CA ASP A 412 23.40 0.74 1.74
C ASP A 412 22.74 2.11 1.49
N ARG A 413 23.43 3.22 1.81
CA ARG A 413 22.94 4.59 1.55
C ARG A 413 23.12 5.02 0.10
N GLU A 414 24.21 4.63 -0.56
CA GLU A 414 24.49 5.01 -1.95
C GLU A 414 23.60 4.27 -2.96
N VAL A 415 23.33 2.99 -2.72
CA VAL A 415 22.50 2.14 -3.60
C VAL A 415 21.04 2.62 -3.66
N GLU A 416 20.48 3.07 -2.53
CA GLU A 416 19.11 3.59 -2.50
C GLU A 416 18.98 4.92 -3.25
N THR A 417 19.95 5.83 -3.13
CA THR A 417 19.96 7.08 -3.92
C THR A 417 20.07 6.83 -5.42
N GLU A 418 20.88 5.86 -5.83
CA GLU A 418 21.04 5.49 -7.25
C GLU A 418 19.75 4.88 -7.83
N GLU A 419 19.06 4.00 -7.09
CA GLU A 419 17.74 3.47 -7.48
C GLU A 419 16.68 4.57 -7.61
N TRP A 420 16.69 5.58 -6.73
CA TRP A 420 15.78 6.72 -6.78
C TRP A 420 16.03 7.64 -7.97
N GLU A 421 17.29 7.93 -8.29
CA GLU A 421 17.64 8.73 -9.47
C GLU A 421 17.31 8.01 -10.78
N ASP A 422 17.56 6.71 -10.85
CA ASP A 422 17.21 5.89 -12.00
C ASP A 422 15.69 5.80 -12.19
N TYR A 423 14.92 5.71 -11.10
CA TYR A 423 13.47 5.81 -11.13
C TYR A 423 13.00 7.15 -11.74
N LEU A 424 13.57 8.27 -11.31
CA LEU A 424 13.21 9.59 -11.83
C LEU A 424 13.54 9.72 -13.33
N LYS A 425 14.74 9.32 -13.75
CA LYS A 425 15.16 9.36 -15.17
C LYS A 425 14.25 8.54 -16.06
N ALA A 426 13.95 7.32 -15.65
CA ALA A 426 13.18 6.40 -16.48
C ALA A 426 11.69 6.81 -16.54
N GLU A 427 11.16 7.47 -15.50
CA GLU A 427 9.87 8.13 -15.52
C GLU A 427 9.84 9.33 -16.49
N GLU A 428 10.88 10.15 -16.55
CA GLU A 428 10.99 11.25 -17.52
C GLU A 428 11.02 10.73 -18.96
N GLU A 429 11.77 9.65 -19.21
CA GLU A 429 11.82 8.98 -20.53
C GLU A 429 10.46 8.44 -20.96
N SER A 430 9.71 7.83 -20.04
CA SER A 430 8.36 7.31 -20.31
C SER A 430 7.37 8.45 -20.64
N ALA A 431 7.45 9.56 -19.89
CA ALA A 431 6.62 10.74 -20.15
C ALA A 431 6.97 11.39 -21.50
N ALA A 432 8.25 11.49 -21.85
CA ALA A 432 8.71 12.00 -23.14
C ALA A 432 8.28 11.10 -24.33
N ALA A 433 8.20 9.79 -24.11
CA ALA A 433 7.69 8.84 -25.11
C ALA A 433 6.17 8.98 -25.34
N MET A 434 5.40 9.28 -24.28
CA MET A 434 3.96 9.55 -24.41
C MET A 434 3.67 10.89 -25.11
N ASP A 435 4.45 11.94 -24.85
CA ASP A 435 4.30 13.24 -25.49
C ASP A 435 4.60 13.19 -27.00
N LYS A 436 5.61 12.39 -27.40
CA LYS A 436 5.93 12.14 -28.82
C LYS A 436 4.91 11.25 -29.54
N GLY A 437 4.05 10.54 -28.81
CA GLY A 437 2.93 9.75 -29.37
C GLY A 437 1.65 10.57 -29.59
N GLY A 438 1.58 11.81 -29.10
CA GLY A 438 0.39 12.66 -29.13
C GLY A 438 0.28 13.62 -30.33
N VAL A 439 1.31 13.72 -31.18
CA VAL A 439 1.38 14.74 -32.25
C VAL A 439 1.21 14.19 -33.67
N VAL A 440 0.94 12.88 -33.84
CA VAL A 440 0.57 12.34 -35.16
C VAL A 440 -0.90 11.96 -35.17
N GLY A 441 -1.74 12.89 -35.62
CA GLY A 441 -3.13 12.58 -35.97
C GLY A 441 -4.14 13.67 -35.65
N LYS A 442 -3.94 14.90 -36.16
CA LYS A 442 -5.05 15.88 -36.25
C LYS A 442 -5.19 16.66 -37.55
N GLU A 443 -4.35 16.45 -38.57
CA GLU A 443 -4.52 17.14 -39.87
C GLU A 443 -4.79 16.23 -41.08
N ASP A 444 -4.60 14.91 -40.99
CA ASP A 444 -4.78 14.02 -42.17
C ASP A 444 -6.11 13.23 -42.20
N GLN A 445 -7.07 13.50 -41.31
CA GLN A 445 -8.41 12.86 -41.35
C GLN A 445 -9.52 13.72 -41.98
N ALA A 446 -9.20 14.90 -42.51
CA ALA A 446 -10.17 15.77 -43.19
C ALA A 446 -10.16 15.66 -44.74
N ALA A 447 -9.26 14.86 -45.34
CA ALA A 447 -9.07 14.83 -46.80
C ALA A 447 -9.45 13.50 -47.49
N ALA A 448 -10.14 12.58 -46.81
CA ALA A 448 -10.46 11.24 -47.36
C ALA A 448 -11.97 10.92 -47.38
N VAL A 449 -12.83 11.92 -47.64
CA VAL A 449 -14.29 11.71 -47.81
C VAL A 449 -14.85 12.25 -49.14
N ASP A 450 -14.05 12.87 -50.01
CA ASP A 450 -14.60 13.56 -51.20
C ASP A 450 -14.11 13.06 -52.58
N THR A 451 -13.71 11.80 -52.70
CA THR A 451 -13.50 11.16 -54.03
C THR A 451 -13.98 9.71 -54.04
N ALA A 452 -15.30 9.55 -53.92
CA ALA A 452 -16.02 8.37 -54.40
C ALA A 452 -17.49 8.72 -54.66
N ARG A 453 -17.72 9.57 -55.67
CA ARG A 453 -18.93 9.54 -56.49
C ARG A 453 -18.67 10.10 -57.88
#